data_AF-A0A2E4HPE6-F1
#
_entry.id   AF-A0A2E4HPE6-F1
#
_cell.length_a   1.000
_cell.length_b   1.000
_cell.length_c   1.000
_cell.angle_alpha   90.00
_cell.angle_beta   90.00
_cell.angle_gamma   90.00
#
_symmetry.space_group_name_H-M   'P 1'
#
loop_
_entity.id
_entity.type
_entity.pdbx_description
1 polymer ?
#
loop_
_entity_poly.entity_id
_entity_poly.type
_entity_poly.pdbx_seq_one_letter_code
_entity_poly.pdbx_strand_id
1 'polypeptide(L)'
;MTNIEILHEIDQSLLSVIKDFSREVNFPELKILYDEIKFIEKNINNPYSSIIKNNELNILFKSQIKIWNIIKKELNRYNINSKNNADILKNSLIPNIKQYLNNYNKIWDIIKHENKNETKTDTI
;
A
#
# COMPACT_ATOMS: atom_id res chain seq x y z
N MET A 1 17.57 -7.90 -4.57
CA MET A 1 17.29 -8.35 -3.19
C MET A 1 16.36 -7.31 -2.60
N THR A 2 15.14 -7.70 -2.21
CA THR A 2 14.12 -6.74 -1.77
C THR A 2 14.04 -6.80 -0.26
N ASN A 3 14.33 -5.68 0.42
CA ASN A 3 14.11 -5.58 1.86
C ASN A 3 12.61 -5.34 2.09
N ILE A 4 11.96 -6.32 2.72
CA ILE A 4 10.52 -6.30 2.95
C ILE A 4 10.14 -5.36 4.11
N GLU A 5 11.07 -5.00 4.98
CA GLU A 5 10.87 -3.97 6.01
C GLU A 5 10.46 -2.64 5.38
N ILE A 6 11.05 -2.30 4.23
CA ILE A 6 10.69 -1.09 3.49
C ILE A 6 9.25 -1.15 2.96
N LEU A 7 8.77 -2.34 2.55
CA LEU A 7 7.36 -2.51 2.14
C LEU A 7 6.42 -2.26 3.31
N HIS A 8 6.76 -2.81 4.47
CA HIS A 8 5.99 -2.62 5.69
C HIS A 8 5.92 -1.14 6.09
N GLU A 9 7.03 -0.42 6.06
CA GLU A 9 7.07 1.02 6.33
C GLU A 9 6.19 1.82 5.34
N ILE A 10 6.20 1.46 4.06
CA ILE A 10 5.37 2.12 3.04
C ILE A 10 3.89 1.86 3.29
N ASP A 11 3.51 0.61 3.59
CA ASP A 11 2.13 0.25 3.91
C ASP A 11 1.63 0.99 5.16
N GLN A 12 2.47 1.09 6.20
CA GLN A 12 2.16 1.86 7.43
C GLN A 12 2.00 3.34 7.11
N SER A 13 2.89 3.89 6.29
CA SER A 13 2.87 5.29 5.90
C SER A 13 1.61 5.64 5.10
N LEU A 14 1.22 4.78 4.14
CA LEU A 14 -0.03 4.93 3.38
C LEU A 14 -1.24 4.95 4.32
N LEU A 15 -1.33 3.95 5.21
CA LEU A 15 -2.42 3.83 6.17
C LEU A 15 -2.54 5.06 7.05
N SER A 16 -1.44 5.49 7.66
CA SER A 16 -1.42 6.66 8.55
C SER A 16 -1.88 7.92 7.83
N VAL A 17 -1.33 8.20 6.65
CA VAL A 17 -1.64 9.42 5.91
C VAL A 17 -3.10 9.44 5.46
N ILE A 18 -3.62 8.34 4.89
CA ILE A 18 -5.01 8.27 4.45
C ILE A 18 -5.98 8.35 5.65
N LYS A 19 -5.64 7.71 6.77
CA LYS A 19 -6.41 7.81 8.01
C LYS A 19 -6.47 9.23 8.54
N ASP A 20 -5.36 9.97 8.49
CA ASP A 20 -5.32 11.36 8.93
C ASP A 20 -6.12 12.28 8.01
N PHE A 21 -5.99 12.13 6.69
CA PHE A 21 -6.75 12.91 5.71
C PHE A 21 -8.27 12.65 5.79
N SER A 22 -8.68 11.41 6.07
CA SER A 22 -10.09 10.98 6.09
C SER A 22 -10.84 11.29 7.39
N ARG A 23 -10.20 11.91 8.38
CA ARG A 23 -10.88 12.37 9.61
C ARG A 23 -11.98 13.37 9.26
N GLU A 24 -13.08 13.36 10.01
CA GLU A 24 -14.25 14.22 9.75
C GLU A 24 -13.94 15.72 9.77
N VAL A 25 -12.96 16.12 10.59
CA VAL A 25 -12.49 17.52 10.68
C VAL A 25 -11.64 17.97 9.49
N ASN A 26 -11.18 17.03 8.67
CA ASN A 26 -10.34 17.25 7.51
C ASN A 26 -11.18 17.06 6.23
N PHE A 27 -11.16 15.87 5.64
CA PHE A 27 -11.83 15.55 4.37
C PHE A 27 -12.65 14.25 4.53
N PRO A 28 -13.86 14.31 5.12
CA PRO A 28 -14.68 13.13 5.40
C PRO A 28 -14.99 12.28 4.16
N GLU A 29 -15.06 12.89 2.98
CA GLU A 29 -15.24 12.20 1.71
C GLU A 29 -14.09 11.24 1.35
N LEU A 30 -12.88 11.47 1.90
CA LEU A 30 -11.74 10.57 1.72
C LEU A 30 -11.84 9.29 2.57
N LYS A 31 -12.85 9.17 3.44
CA LYS A 31 -13.12 7.94 4.22
C LYS A 31 -13.28 6.72 3.33
N ILE A 32 -13.79 6.88 2.11
CA ILE A 32 -13.86 5.80 1.12
C ILE A 32 -12.48 5.19 0.84
N LEU A 33 -11.42 5.99 0.83
CA LEU A 33 -10.05 5.51 0.60
C LEU A 33 -9.55 4.72 1.80
N TYR A 34 -9.85 5.18 3.03
CA TYR A 34 -9.48 4.46 4.25
C TYR A 34 -10.20 3.12 4.33
N ASP A 35 -11.50 3.08 4.04
CA ASP A 35 -12.29 1.86 4.06
C ASP A 35 -11.79 0.80 3.07
N GLU A 36 -11.24 1.22 1.93
CA GLU A 36 -10.61 0.34 0.93
C GLU A 36 -9.29 -0.26 1.43
N ILE A 37 -8.47 0.49 2.19
CA ILE A 37 -7.13 0.05 2.58
C ILE A 37 -7.03 -0.53 3.99
N LYS A 38 -8.03 -0.33 4.87
CA LYS A 38 -7.96 -0.72 6.29
C LYS A 38 -7.66 -2.20 6.53
N PHE A 39 -7.94 -3.08 5.56
CA PHE A 39 -7.61 -4.50 5.69
C PHE A 39 -6.09 -4.75 5.75
N ILE A 40 -5.27 -3.86 5.20
CA ILE A 40 -3.81 -3.91 5.30
C ILE A 40 -3.36 -3.87 6.78
N GLU A 41 -4.07 -3.16 7.66
CA GLU A 41 -3.77 -3.08 9.11
C GLU A 41 -3.73 -4.47 9.76
N LYS A 42 -4.54 -5.43 9.27
CA LYS A 42 -4.58 -6.78 9.81
C LYS A 42 -3.34 -7.61 9.47
N ASN A 43 -2.72 -7.30 8.33
CA ASN A 43 -1.61 -8.07 7.78
C ASN A 43 -0.26 -7.45 8.13
N ILE A 44 -0.23 -6.13 8.38
CA ILE A 44 1.02 -5.40 8.64
C ILE A 44 1.70 -5.89 9.92
N ASN A 45 0.92 -6.30 10.93
CA ASN A 45 1.45 -6.80 12.21
C ASN A 45 2.08 -8.20 12.13
N ASN A 46 2.03 -8.85 10.97
CA ASN A 46 2.74 -10.11 10.73
C ASN A 46 4.04 -9.81 9.95
N PRO A 47 5.18 -9.65 10.63
CA PRO A 47 6.43 -9.31 9.96
C PRO A 47 6.83 -10.43 9.01
N TYR A 48 7.23 -10.06 7.80
CA TYR A 48 7.76 -10.98 6.80
C TYR A 48 9.21 -11.37 7.13
N SER A 49 9.68 -12.47 6.55
CA SER A 49 11.12 -12.75 6.52
C SER A 49 11.84 -11.60 5.81
N SER A 50 12.96 -11.13 6.39
CA SER A 50 13.54 -9.83 6.11
C SER A 50 13.96 -9.63 4.66
N ILE A 51 14.28 -10.72 3.94
CA ILE A 51 14.80 -10.63 2.58
C ILE A 51 14.36 -11.79 1.68
N ILE A 52 13.69 -11.47 0.58
CA ILE A 52 13.29 -12.44 -0.46
C ILE A 52 14.01 -12.13 -1.79
N LYS A 53 14.55 -13.17 -2.43
CA LYS A 53 15.14 -13.10 -3.77
C LYS A 53 14.11 -13.53 -4.82
N ASN A 54 13.25 -12.60 -5.22
CA ASN A 54 12.25 -12.84 -6.26
C ASN A 54 12.19 -11.63 -7.22
N ASN A 55 12.35 -11.88 -8.54
CA ASN A 55 12.42 -10.81 -9.54
C ASN A 55 11.07 -10.11 -9.73
N GLU A 56 9.97 -10.85 -9.69
CA GLU A 56 8.62 -10.30 -9.79
C GLU A 56 8.32 -9.42 -8.57
N LEU A 57 8.68 -9.89 -7.37
CA LEU A 57 8.57 -9.12 -6.14
C LEU A 57 9.33 -7.78 -6.22
N ASN A 58 10.54 -7.77 -6.80
CA ASN A 58 11.32 -6.53 -6.97
C ASN A 58 10.65 -5.55 -7.94
N ILE A 59 10.02 -6.04 -9.00
CA ILE A 59 9.26 -5.19 -9.95
C ILE A 59 8.03 -4.59 -9.24
N LEU A 60 7.27 -5.43 -8.53
CA LEU A 60 6.09 -5.00 -7.78
C LEU A 60 6.47 -4.01 -6.66
N PHE A 61 7.57 -4.24 -5.95
CA PHE A 61 8.11 -3.33 -4.95
C PHE A 61 8.38 -1.92 -5.50
N LYS A 62 9.13 -1.84 -6.61
CA LYS A 62 9.41 -0.56 -7.28
C LYS A 62 8.13 0.13 -7.74
N SER A 63 7.16 -0.65 -8.22
CA SER A 63 5.83 -0.15 -8.60
C SER A 63 5.08 0.41 -7.38
N GLN A 64 5.13 -0.28 -6.23
CA GLN A 64 4.51 0.14 -4.98
C GLN A 64 5.03 1.49 -4.50
N ILE A 65 6.35 1.67 -4.49
CA ILE A 65 6.98 2.96 -4.15
C ILE A 65 6.51 4.08 -5.09
N LYS A 66 6.45 3.79 -6.40
CA LYS A 66 6.03 4.77 -7.39
C LYS A 66 4.59 5.20 -7.17
N ILE A 67 3.67 4.24 -6.96
CA ILE A 67 2.25 4.51 -6.70
C ILE A 67 2.09 5.29 -5.40
N TRP A 68 2.81 4.91 -4.34
CA TRP A 68 2.78 5.64 -3.07
C TRP A 68 3.20 7.11 -3.25
N ASN A 69 4.26 7.37 -4.01
CA ASN A 69 4.71 8.73 -4.29
C ASN A 69 3.71 9.52 -5.13
N ILE A 70 2.93 8.87 -6.00
CA ILE A 70 1.83 9.51 -6.72
C ILE A 70 0.71 9.88 -5.73
N ILE A 71 0.26 8.93 -4.90
CA ILE A 71 -0.79 9.18 -3.89
C ILE A 71 -0.44 10.36 -3.00
N LYS A 72 0.79 10.43 -2.45
CA LYS A 72 1.24 11.57 -1.63
C LYS A 72 1.13 12.91 -2.35
N LYS A 73 1.56 12.96 -3.62
CA LYS A 73 1.48 14.20 -4.42
C LYS A 73 0.04 14.63 -4.64
N GLU A 74 -0.84 13.67 -4.90
CA GLU A 74 -2.24 13.93 -5.20
C GLU A 74 -3.02 14.33 -3.93
N LEU A 75 -2.72 13.74 -2.77
CA LEU A 75 -3.25 14.19 -1.48
C LEU A 75 -2.79 15.62 -1.14
N ASN A 76 -1.52 15.95 -1.40
CA ASN A 76 -1.04 17.32 -1.21
C ASN A 76 -1.75 18.30 -2.15
N ARG A 77 -2.00 17.91 -3.41
CA ARG A 77 -2.81 18.72 -4.34
C ARG A 77 -4.24 18.88 -3.86
N TYR A 78 -4.84 17.81 -3.35
CA TYR A 78 -6.18 17.82 -2.78
C TYR A 78 -6.29 18.81 -1.60
N ASN A 79 -5.27 18.85 -0.75
CA ASN A 79 -5.23 19.77 0.40
C ASN A 79 -5.09 21.24 -0.03
N ILE A 80 -4.39 21.52 -1.14
CA ILE A 80 -4.05 22.88 -1.57
C ILE A 80 -5.10 23.45 -2.55
N ASN A 81 -5.74 22.62 -3.38
CA ASN A 81 -6.57 23.08 -4.49
C ASN A 81 -8.04 22.63 -4.39
N SER A 82 -8.79 23.31 -3.52
CA SER A 82 -10.19 22.97 -3.20
C SER A 82 -11.16 22.94 -4.39
N LYS A 83 -10.85 23.60 -5.51
CA LYS A 83 -11.75 23.68 -6.68
C LYS A 83 -11.85 22.39 -7.48
N ASN A 84 -10.82 21.53 -7.43
CA ASN A 84 -10.75 20.30 -8.24
C ASN A 84 -10.75 19.02 -7.40
N ASN A 85 -11.10 19.10 -6.12
CA ASN A 85 -11.02 17.97 -5.19
C ASN A 85 -11.82 16.76 -5.67
N ALA A 86 -13.05 16.94 -6.14
CA ALA A 86 -13.85 15.84 -6.67
C ALA A 86 -13.17 15.12 -7.87
N ASP A 87 -12.51 15.87 -8.74
CA ASP A 87 -11.77 15.32 -9.89
C ASP A 87 -10.51 14.58 -9.43
N ILE A 88 -9.73 15.17 -8.52
CA ILE A 88 -8.55 14.53 -7.93
C ILE A 88 -8.95 13.22 -7.22
N LEU A 89 -10.03 13.22 -6.45
CA LEU A 89 -10.52 12.01 -5.78
C LEU A 89 -10.87 10.92 -6.80
N LYS A 90 -11.74 11.25 -7.75
CA LYS A 90 -12.32 10.28 -8.69
C LYS A 90 -11.30 9.76 -9.70
N ASN A 91 -10.49 10.65 -10.27
CA ASN A 91 -9.65 10.34 -11.42
C ASN A 91 -8.18 10.08 -11.04
N SER A 92 -7.78 10.36 -9.80
CA SER A 92 -6.40 10.20 -9.35
C SER A 92 -6.30 9.33 -8.10
N LEU A 93 -6.88 9.74 -6.96
CA LEU A 93 -6.71 9.02 -5.70
C LEU A 93 -7.34 7.63 -5.73
N ILE A 94 -8.61 7.49 -6.13
CA ILE A 94 -9.28 6.18 -6.19
C ILE A 94 -8.54 5.20 -7.13
N PRO A 95 -8.19 5.55 -8.38
CA PRO A 95 -7.44 4.65 -9.25
C PRO A 95 -6.08 4.23 -8.68
N ASN A 96 -5.33 5.17 -8.11
CA ASN A 96 -4.01 4.87 -7.54
C ASN A 96 -4.11 3.99 -6.29
N ILE A 97 -5.12 4.19 -5.43
CA ILE A 97 -5.38 3.29 -4.30
C ILE A 97 -5.71 1.89 -4.81
N LYS A 98 -6.60 1.75 -5.81
CA LYS A 98 -6.90 0.44 -6.41
C LYS A 98 -5.67 -0.24 -6.99
N GLN A 99 -4.80 0.52 -7.66
CA GLN A 99 -3.55 -0.01 -8.20
C GLN A 99 -2.59 -0.44 -7.09
N TYR A 100 -2.49 0.35 -6.01
CA TYR A 100 -1.71 0.02 -4.82
C TYR A 100 -2.17 -1.31 -4.20
N LEU A 101 -3.49 -1.48 -4.04
CA LEU A 101 -4.10 -2.69 -3.48
C LEU A 101 -3.87 -3.92 -4.38
N ASN A 102 -3.96 -3.76 -5.69
CA ASN A 102 -3.67 -4.85 -6.63
C ASN A 102 -2.22 -5.34 -6.50
N ASN A 103 -1.26 -4.41 -6.43
CA ASN A 103 0.13 -4.78 -6.20
C ASN A 103 0.35 -5.37 -4.80
N TYR A 104 -0.27 -4.79 -3.77
CA TYR A 104 -0.21 -5.29 -2.40
C TYR A 104 -0.64 -6.76 -2.32
N ASN A 105 -1.78 -7.11 -2.95
CA ASN A 105 -2.28 -8.49 -2.95
C ASN A 105 -1.31 -9.45 -3.66
N LYS A 106 -0.73 -9.05 -4.80
CA LYS A 106 0.28 -9.86 -5.51
C LYS A 106 1.55 -10.06 -4.68
N ILE A 107 2.02 -9.00 -4.02
CA ILE A 107 3.17 -9.05 -3.12
C ILE A 107 2.86 -10.02 -1.97
N TRP A 108 1.70 -9.88 -1.33
CA TRP A 108 1.25 -10.75 -0.25
C TRP A 108 1.23 -12.22 -0.66
N ASP A 109 0.67 -12.51 -1.85
CA ASP A 109 0.61 -13.88 -2.38
C ASP A 109 2.02 -14.45 -2.61
N ILE A 110 2.92 -13.71 -3.25
CA ILE A 110 4.31 -14.15 -3.47
C ILE A 110 4.98 -14.46 -2.13
N ILE A 111 4.90 -13.56 -1.15
CA ILE A 111 5.57 -13.77 0.14
C ILE A 111 4.99 -14.98 0.88
N LYS A 112 3.66 -15.16 0.84
CA LYS A 112 2.99 -16.33 1.43
C LYS A 112 3.42 -17.63 0.77
N HIS A 113 3.68 -17.64 -0.53
CA HIS A 113 4.18 -18.80 -1.26
C HIS A 113 5.64 -19.13 -0.91
N GLU A 114 6.52 -18.13 -0.80
CA GLU A 114 7.92 -18.34 -0.43
C GLU A 114 8.05 -18.91 1.00
N ASN A 115 7.31 -18.38 1.98
CA ASN A 115 7.31 -18.87 3.36
C ASN A 115 6.81 -20.34 3.50
N LYS A 116 5.94 -20.79 2.58
CA LYS A 116 5.47 -22.19 2.54
C LYS A 116 6.50 -23.16 1.96
N ASN A 117 7.42 -22.69 1.14
CA ASN A 117 8.45 -23.53 0.54
C ASN A 117 9.62 -23.74 1.52
N GLU A 118 9.97 -22.73 2.33
CA GLU A 118 10.95 -22.88 3.42
C GLU A 118 10.50 -23.92 4.47
N THR A 119 9.21 -23.98 4.79
CA THR A 119 8.67 -24.93 5.78
C THR A 119 8.58 -26.38 5.30
N LYS A 120 8.67 -26.66 3.99
CA LYS A 120 8.66 -28.03 3.45
C LYS A 120 10.05 -28.67 3.38
N THR A 121 11.11 -27.89 3.48
CA THR A 121 12.49 -28.41 3.49
C THR A 121 12.95 -28.93 4.85
N ASP A 122 12.16 -28.72 5.91
CA ASP A 122 12.48 -29.16 7.29
C ASP A 122 11.75 -30.44 7.73
N THR A 123 11.23 -31.26 6.80
CA THR A 123 10.72 -32.59 7.15
C THR A 123 11.66 -33.66 6.60
N ILE A 124 12.57 -34.12 7.47
CA ILE A 124 13.46 -35.28 7.28
C ILE A 124 12.63 -36.57 7.31
#